data_AF-A0A959FSE4-F1
#
_entry.id   AF-A0A959FSE4-F1
#
_cell.length_a   1.000
_cell.length_b   1.000
_cell.length_c   1.000
_cell.angle_alpha   90.00
_cell.angle_beta   90.00
_cell.angle_gamma   90.00
#
_symmetry.space_group_name_H-M   'P 1'
#
loop_
_entity.id
_entity.type
_entity.pdbx_description
1 polymer ?
#
loop_
_entity_poly.entity_id
_entity_poly.type
_entity_poly.pdbx_seq_one_letter_code
_entity_poly.pdbx_strand_id
1 'polypeptide(L)'
;RRDHPIVTGVYGMLPGTPDMDVATMGNTFDEIMDDWQWDTTWGWDYPMLAMSAARLGKPEAAINALFLEVPKNTYLVNGHNYQSTRLRLYLPGNGGLLTAVAMMAAGWDGAPDTPNPGFPQDGTWRVKWENLHRMP
;
A
#
# COMPACT_ATOMS: atom_id res chain seq x y z
N ARG A 1 -8.16 11.35 14.27
CA ARG A 1 -7.60 12.03 13.07
C ARG A 1 -8.62 11.80 11.94
N ARG A 2 -9.08 12.83 11.21
CA ARG A 2 -10.34 12.80 10.42
C ARG A 2 -10.17 12.77 8.89
N ASP A 3 -8.97 12.50 8.38
CA ASP A 3 -8.66 12.67 6.95
C ASP A 3 -7.85 11.48 6.41
N HIS A 4 -7.35 11.59 5.19
CA HIS A 4 -6.42 10.64 4.59
C HIS A 4 -5.14 10.49 5.44
N PRO A 5 -4.58 9.27 5.58
CA PRO A 5 -3.25 9.06 6.13
C PRO A 5 -2.14 9.48 5.14
N ILE A 6 -2.30 10.62 4.46
CA ILE A 6 -1.50 11.11 3.32
C ILE A 6 0.02 11.13 3.58
N VAL A 7 0.42 11.25 4.84
CA VAL A 7 1.84 11.21 5.25
C VAL A 7 2.51 9.90 4.87
N THR A 8 1.79 8.78 4.78
CA THR A 8 2.35 7.51 4.29
C THR A 8 2.63 7.55 2.79
N GLY A 9 1.98 8.44 2.04
CA GLY A 9 2.26 8.67 0.63
C GLY A 9 3.65 9.24 0.35
N VAL A 10 4.26 9.91 1.34
CA VAL A 10 5.63 10.45 1.22
C VAL A 10 6.64 9.33 0.96
N TYR A 11 6.45 8.17 1.57
CA TYR A 11 7.34 7.03 1.35
C TYR A 11 6.68 5.86 0.62
N GLY A 12 5.36 5.86 0.46
CA GLY A 12 4.65 4.89 -0.36
C GLY A 12 4.63 5.25 -1.85
N MET A 13 4.33 6.51 -2.20
CA MET A 13 4.13 6.92 -3.60
C MET A 13 5.35 7.62 -4.22
N LEU A 14 6.18 8.27 -3.40
CA LEU A 14 7.36 9.01 -3.86
C LEU A 14 8.63 8.32 -3.39
N PRO A 15 9.70 8.22 -4.21
CA PRO A 15 10.98 7.65 -3.77
C PRO A 15 11.48 8.33 -2.50
N GLY A 16 12.14 7.54 -1.64
CA GLY A 16 12.82 8.08 -0.47
C GLY A 16 13.93 9.04 -0.90
N THR A 17 14.09 10.13 -0.16
CA THR A 17 15.21 11.07 -0.35
C THR A 17 16.33 10.77 0.65
N PRO A 18 17.58 11.20 0.38
CA PRO A 18 18.69 10.99 1.32
C PRO A 18 18.47 11.57 2.72
N ASP A 19 17.68 12.64 2.83
CA ASP A 19 17.41 13.35 4.09
C ASP A 19 16.19 12.79 4.85
N MET A 20 15.51 11.77 4.32
CA MET A 20 14.31 11.22 4.94
C MET A 20 14.67 10.35 6.15
N ASP A 21 14.09 10.66 7.30
CA ASP A 21 14.17 9.80 8.49
C ASP A 21 13.20 8.62 8.37
N VAL A 22 13.72 7.49 7.90
CA VAL A 22 12.97 6.23 7.73
C VAL A 22 12.45 5.69 9.06
N ALA A 23 13.17 5.90 10.17
CA ALA A 23 12.72 5.43 11.48
C ALA A 23 11.49 6.21 11.96
N THR A 24 11.52 7.54 11.81
CA THR A 24 10.35 8.39 12.11
C THR A 24 9.17 8.07 11.18
N MET A 25 9.39 7.82 9.89
CA MET A 25 8.35 7.35 8.97
C MET A 25 7.77 5.99 9.41
N GLY A 26 8.62 5.08 9.87
CA GLY A 26 8.22 3.78 10.43
C GLY A 26 7.30 3.91 11.64
N ASN A 27 7.68 4.74 12.61
CA ASN A 27 6.86 5.03 13.79
C ASN A 27 5.54 5.72 13.42
N THR A 28 5.59 6.65 12.46
CA THR A 28 4.39 7.33 11.94
C THR A 28 3.42 6.34 11.29
N PHE A 29 3.95 5.38 10.54
CA PHE A 29 3.15 4.32 9.92
C PHE A 29 2.47 3.45 11.00
N ASP A 30 3.21 3.01 12.01
CA ASP A 30 2.66 2.16 13.08
C ASP A 30 1.53 2.88 13.84
N GLU A 31 1.74 4.14 14.19
CA GLU A 31 0.74 4.99 14.84
C GLU A 31 -0.53 5.18 14.00
N ILE A 32 -0.42 5.19 12.67
CA ILE A 32 -1.57 5.24 11.75
C ILE A 32 -2.28 3.89 11.70
N MET A 33 -1.54 2.78 11.69
CA MET A 33 -2.14 1.45 11.67
C MET A 33 -2.86 1.13 12.99
N ASP A 34 -2.36 1.64 14.11
CA ASP A 34 -2.91 1.42 15.45
C ASP A 34 -4.12 2.34 15.76
N ASP A 35 -4.06 3.63 15.42
CA ASP A 35 -5.13 4.61 15.71
C ASP A 35 -5.41 5.55 14.53
N TRP A 36 -6.35 5.12 13.68
CA TRP A 36 -6.93 5.94 12.62
C TRP A 36 -8.46 5.82 12.52
N GLN A 37 -9.10 6.88 12.02
CA GLN A 37 -10.53 6.86 11.70
C GLN A 37 -10.71 6.26 10.31
N TRP A 38 -10.73 4.92 10.24
CA TRP A 38 -10.79 4.20 8.97
C TRP A 38 -12.02 4.53 8.13
N ASP A 39 -13.12 4.95 8.75
CA ASP A 39 -14.33 5.40 8.07
C ASP A 39 -14.16 6.73 7.31
N THR A 40 -13.12 7.52 7.59
CA THR A 40 -12.84 8.79 6.89
C THR A 40 -11.91 8.63 5.67
N THR A 41 -11.28 7.46 5.51
CA THR A 41 -10.32 7.16 4.42
C THR A 41 -10.96 7.13 3.02
N TRP A 42 -10.19 6.84 1.98
CA TRP A 42 -10.66 6.55 0.64
C TRP A 42 -9.99 5.30 0.09
N GLY A 43 -10.57 4.70 -0.95
CA GLY A 43 -10.09 3.42 -1.49
C GLY A 43 -8.64 3.42 -2.01
N TRP A 44 -8.04 4.57 -2.29
CA TRP A 44 -6.63 4.67 -2.67
C TRP A 44 -5.67 4.69 -1.47
N ASP A 45 -6.17 4.90 -0.25
CA ASP A 45 -5.33 4.95 0.95
C ASP A 45 -4.71 3.58 1.26
N TYR A 46 -5.43 2.48 1.02
CA TYR A 46 -4.98 1.10 1.28
C TYR A 46 -3.78 0.67 0.43
N PRO A 47 -3.79 0.86 -0.90
CA PRO A 47 -2.59 0.62 -1.69
C PRO A 47 -1.45 1.60 -1.37
N MET A 48 -1.74 2.85 -1.01
CA MET A 48 -0.72 3.78 -0.53
C MET A 48 -0.04 3.26 0.75
N LEU A 49 -0.83 2.79 1.73
CA LEU A 49 -0.34 2.15 2.95
C LEU A 49 0.49 0.91 2.63
N ALA A 50 0.05 0.07 1.68
CA ALA A 50 0.76 -1.13 1.28
C ALA A 50 2.15 -0.80 0.69
N MET A 51 2.24 0.19 -0.20
CA MET A 51 3.52 0.64 -0.77
C MET A 51 4.45 1.22 0.30
N SER A 52 3.90 1.99 1.25
CA SER A 52 4.66 2.54 2.38
C SER A 52 5.21 1.42 3.27
N ALA A 53 4.38 0.43 3.62
CA ALA A 53 4.79 -0.71 4.43
C ALA A 53 5.88 -1.55 3.74
N ALA A 54 5.75 -1.78 2.43
CA ALA A 54 6.74 -2.51 1.65
C ALA A 54 8.12 -1.82 1.72
N ARG A 55 8.16 -0.50 1.53
CA ARG A 55 9.39 0.29 1.62
C ARG A 55 9.97 0.41 3.02
N LEU A 56 9.12 0.36 4.05
CA LEU A 56 9.53 0.29 5.45
C LEU A 56 10.05 -1.10 5.86
N GLY A 57 10.11 -2.08 4.94
CA GLY A 57 10.54 -3.44 5.24
C GLY A 57 9.53 -4.22 6.06
N LYS A 58 8.23 -3.89 5.95
CA LYS A 58 7.11 -4.51 6.67
C LYS A 58 6.18 -5.25 5.69
N PRO A 59 6.62 -6.32 5.03
CA PRO A 59 5.85 -6.97 3.96
C PRO A 59 4.53 -7.60 4.44
N GLU A 60 4.46 -8.07 5.68
CA GLU A 60 3.21 -8.56 6.27
C GLU A 60 2.18 -7.42 6.41
N ALA A 61 2.61 -6.26 6.92
CA ALA A 61 1.76 -5.08 7.00
C ALA A 61 1.33 -4.59 5.61
N ALA A 62 2.19 -4.72 4.60
CA ALA A 62 1.87 -4.37 3.22
C ALA A 62 0.72 -5.21 2.67
N ILE A 63 0.76 -6.53 2.87
CA ILE A 63 -0.34 -7.43 2.51
C ILE A 63 -1.59 -7.09 3.33
N ASN A 64 -1.47 -6.97 4.66
CA ASN A 64 -2.61 -6.70 5.54
C ASN A 64 -3.32 -5.39 5.18
N ALA A 65 -2.59 -4.34 4.79
CA ALA A 65 -3.17 -3.08 4.33
C ALA A 65 -4.12 -3.27 3.13
N LEU A 66 -3.79 -4.16 2.18
CA LEU A 66 -4.65 -4.48 1.03
C LEU A 66 -5.90 -5.28 1.43
N PHE A 67 -5.89 -5.94 2.59
CA PHE A 67 -6.97 -6.80 3.09
C PHE A 67 -7.71 -6.21 4.31
N LEU A 68 -7.46 -4.96 4.68
CA LEU A 68 -8.19 -4.31 5.77
C LEU A 68 -9.69 -4.36 5.51
N GLU A 69 -10.45 -4.87 6.48
CA GLU A 69 -11.90 -5.07 6.39
C GLU A 69 -12.67 -3.78 6.69
N VAL A 70 -12.69 -2.89 5.69
CA VAL A 70 -13.33 -1.58 5.79
C VAL A 70 -14.09 -1.27 4.51
N PRO A 71 -15.23 -0.55 4.58
CA PRO A 71 -16.12 -0.40 3.42
C PRO A 71 -15.44 0.15 2.16
N LYS A 72 -14.43 1.02 2.33
CA LYS A 72 -13.74 1.72 1.24
C LYS A 72 -12.60 0.91 0.61
N ASN A 73 -12.19 -0.18 1.25
CA ASN A 73 -11.27 -1.17 0.70
C ASN A 73 -12.02 -2.35 0.02
N THR A 74 -13.33 -2.21 -0.18
CA THR A 74 -14.15 -3.25 -0.82
C THR A 74 -14.13 -3.12 -2.34
N TYR A 75 -14.02 -4.24 -3.03
CA TYR A 75 -14.19 -4.34 -4.47
C TYR A 75 -15.52 -5.05 -4.77
N LEU A 76 -16.35 -4.43 -5.61
CA LEU A 76 -17.65 -4.97 -6.02
C LEU A 76 -17.46 -6.20 -6.91
N VAL A 77 -18.54 -6.97 -7.13
CA VAL A 77 -18.54 -8.17 -7.99
C VAL A 77 -18.04 -7.89 -9.42
N ASN A 78 -18.19 -6.66 -9.91
CA ASN A 78 -17.65 -6.23 -11.21
C ASN A 78 -16.18 -5.79 -11.16
N GLY A 79 -15.50 -5.95 -10.02
CA GLY A 79 -14.09 -5.64 -9.83
C GLY A 79 -13.78 -4.16 -9.52
N HIS A 80 -14.77 -3.27 -9.43
CA HIS A 80 -14.53 -1.86 -9.12
C HIS A 80 -14.41 -1.61 -7.61
N ASN A 81 -13.44 -0.78 -7.22
CA ASN A 81 -13.33 -0.31 -5.84
C ASN A 81 -14.52 0.60 -5.50
N TYR A 82 -15.13 0.33 -4.35
CA TYR A 82 -16.29 1.06 -3.83
C TYR A 82 -15.84 2.13 -2.82
N GLN A 83 -16.32 3.36 -2.98
CA GLN A 83 -16.07 4.44 -2.01
C GLN A 83 -17.31 4.75 -1.16
N SER A 84 -18.48 4.86 -1.79
CA SER A 84 -19.75 5.14 -1.10
C SER A 84 -20.95 4.91 -2.01
N THR A 85 -22.17 5.05 -1.49
CA THR A 85 -23.41 4.96 -2.27
C THR A 85 -23.48 6.00 -3.41
N ARG A 86 -22.85 7.17 -3.21
CA ARG A 86 -22.76 8.26 -4.20
C ARG A 86 -21.59 8.09 -5.17
N LEU A 87 -20.57 7.33 -4.80
CA LEU A 87 -19.39 7.06 -5.61
C LEU A 87 -19.07 5.57 -5.55
N ARG A 88 -19.87 4.77 -6.26
CA ARG A 88 -19.75 3.29 -6.22
C ARG A 88 -18.55 2.78 -7.01
N LEU A 89 -18.06 3.59 -7.95
CA LEU A 89 -16.92 3.29 -8.82
C LEU A 89 -15.83 4.31 -8.56
N TYR A 90 -14.78 3.91 -7.85
CA TYR A 90 -13.66 4.77 -7.51
C TYR A 90 -12.36 4.20 -8.08
N LEU A 91 -12.08 4.56 -9.33
CA LEU A 91 -10.94 4.02 -10.09
C LEU A 91 -9.55 4.26 -9.46
N PRO A 92 -9.30 5.30 -8.64
CA PRO A 92 -8.02 5.41 -7.95
C PRO A 92 -7.73 4.24 -7.01
N GLY A 93 -8.74 3.63 -6.38
CA GLY A 93 -8.54 2.41 -5.59
C GLY A 93 -8.17 1.20 -6.46
N ASN A 94 -8.73 1.09 -7.66
CA ASN A 94 -8.34 0.06 -8.63
C ASN A 94 -6.90 0.24 -9.12
N GLY A 95 -6.58 1.45 -9.58
CA GLY A 95 -5.24 1.76 -10.08
C GLY A 95 -4.19 1.61 -8.98
N GLY A 96 -4.48 2.11 -7.77
CA GLY A 96 -3.61 1.95 -6.62
C GLY A 96 -3.32 0.50 -6.28
N LEU A 97 -4.33 -0.40 -6.27
CA LEU A 97 -4.11 -1.82 -6.02
C LEU A 97 -3.16 -2.44 -7.04
N LEU A 98 -3.36 -2.17 -8.34
CA LEU A 98 -2.49 -2.68 -9.40
C LEU A 98 -1.06 -2.15 -9.25
N THR A 99 -0.90 -0.86 -8.95
CA THR A 99 0.42 -0.24 -8.71
C THR A 99 1.11 -0.85 -7.49
N ALA A 100 0.40 -0.99 -6.37
CA ALA A 100 0.97 -1.53 -5.13
C ALA A 100 1.43 -2.98 -5.32
N VAL A 101 0.60 -3.85 -5.90
CA VAL A 101 0.97 -5.25 -6.16
C VAL A 101 2.14 -5.34 -7.14
N ALA A 102 2.17 -4.51 -8.19
CA ALA A 102 3.28 -4.47 -9.13
C ALA A 102 4.59 -4.03 -8.47
N MET A 103 4.56 -2.98 -7.66
CA MET A 103 5.71 -2.51 -6.88
C MET A 103 6.18 -3.57 -5.87
N MET A 104 5.27 -4.23 -5.17
CA MET A 104 5.62 -5.28 -4.21
C MET A 104 6.28 -6.49 -4.90
N ALA A 105 5.86 -6.82 -6.12
CA ALA A 105 6.39 -7.94 -6.89
C ALA A 105 7.71 -7.63 -7.63
N ALA A 106 7.77 -6.49 -8.33
CA ALA A 106 8.93 -6.11 -9.15
C ALA A 106 9.98 -5.27 -8.39
N GLY A 107 9.61 -4.73 -7.24
CA GLY A 107 10.44 -3.85 -6.41
C GLY A 107 10.39 -2.38 -6.84
N TRP A 108 11.24 -1.60 -6.17
CA TRP A 108 11.45 -0.18 -6.35
C TRP A 108 12.95 0.16 -6.34
N ASP A 109 13.33 1.41 -6.65
CA ASP A 109 14.74 1.80 -6.58
C ASP A 109 15.27 1.75 -5.14
N GLY A 110 16.42 1.10 -4.95
CA GLY A 110 16.97 0.85 -3.62
C GLY A 110 16.25 -0.25 -2.82
N ALA A 111 15.32 -0.99 -3.43
CA ALA A 111 14.75 -2.18 -2.81
C ALA A 111 15.84 -3.22 -2.47
N PRO A 112 15.64 -4.04 -1.42
CA PRO A 112 16.52 -5.15 -1.10
C PRO A 112 16.71 -6.08 -2.30
N ASP A 113 17.89 -6.68 -2.43
CA ASP A 113 18.19 -7.69 -3.46
C ASP A 113 17.57 -9.05 -3.09
N THR A 114 16.24 -9.07 -3.01
CA THR A 114 15.43 -10.24 -2.69
C THR A 114 14.25 -10.34 -3.66
N PRO A 115 13.87 -11.55 -4.12
CA PRO A 115 12.72 -11.72 -4.98
C PRO A 115 11.43 -11.19 -4.34
N ASN A 116 10.64 -10.41 -5.09
CA ASN A 116 9.34 -9.90 -4.64
C ASN A 116 9.43 -9.15 -3.29
N PRO A 117 10.20 -8.06 -3.21
CA PRO A 117 10.64 -7.47 -1.94
C PRO A 117 9.49 -6.90 -1.08
N GLY A 118 8.30 -6.69 -1.65
CA GLY A 118 7.11 -6.29 -0.89
C GLY A 118 6.30 -7.44 -0.30
N PHE A 119 6.65 -8.70 -0.58
CA PHE A 119 5.95 -9.88 -0.06
C PHE A 119 6.72 -10.55 1.09
N PRO A 120 6.02 -11.22 2.03
CA PRO A 120 6.68 -11.99 3.09
C PRO A 120 7.61 -13.07 2.52
N GLN A 121 8.79 -13.19 3.11
CA GLN A 121 9.85 -14.12 2.68
C GLN A 121 9.85 -15.44 3.47
N ASP A 122 8.79 -15.69 4.25
CA ASP A 122 8.60 -16.86 5.10
C ASP A 122 8.01 -18.09 4.36
N GLY A 123 7.75 -17.95 3.05
CA GLY A 123 7.19 -19.00 2.20
C GLY A 123 5.66 -19.08 2.20
N THR A 124 4.96 -18.17 2.89
CA THR A 124 3.49 -18.08 2.85
C THR A 124 2.96 -17.68 1.47
N TRP A 125 3.73 -16.88 0.73
CA TRP A 125 3.39 -16.42 -0.61
C TRP A 125 4.29 -17.05 -1.68
N ARG A 126 3.66 -17.59 -2.73
CA ARG A 126 4.34 -18.07 -3.94
C ARG A 126 4.04 -17.13 -5.10
N VAL A 127 4.86 -16.10 -5.25
CA VAL A 127 4.65 -15.02 -6.23
C VAL A 127 5.23 -15.39 -7.60
N LYS A 128 4.44 -15.15 -8.65
CA LYS A 128 4.88 -15.21 -10.05
C LYS A 128 4.36 -13.97 -10.77
N TRP A 129 5.21 -13.38 -11.60
CA TRP A 129 4.85 -12.22 -12.40
C TRP A 129 5.70 -12.19 -13.68
N GLU A 130 5.26 -11.43 -14.66
CA GLU A 130 5.96 -11.19 -15.91
C GLU A 130 5.75 -9.74 -16.35
N ASN A 131 6.67 -9.21 -17.15
CA ASN A 131 6.54 -7.90 -17.82
C ASN A 131 6.21 -6.70 -16.90
N LEU A 132 6.52 -6.78 -15.60
CA LEU A 132 6.45 -5.65 -14.69
C LEU A 132 7.76 -4.87 -14.71
N HIS A 133 7.65 -3.56 -14.55
CA HIS A 133 8.80 -2.68 -14.40
C HIS A 133 8.95 -2.28 -12.94
N ARG A 134 10.20 -2.20 -12.49
CA ARG A 134 10.56 -1.65 -11.19
C ARG A 134 10.04 -0.22 -11.07
N MET A 135 9.44 0.11 -9.93
CA MET A 135 9.02 1.48 -9.63
C MET A 135 10.25 2.34 -9.26
N PRO A 136 10.23 3.66 -9.48
CA PRO A 136 11.23 4.53 -8.85
C PRO A 136 11.23 4.42 -7.32
#